data_AF-A0A816SP44-F1
#
_entry.id   AF-A0A816SP44-F1
#
_cell.length_a   1.000
_cell.length_b   1.000
_cell.length_c   1.000
_cell.angle_alpha   90.00
_cell.angle_beta   90.00
_cell.angle_gamma   90.00
#
_symmetry.space_group_name_H-M   'P 1'
#
loop_
_entity.id
_entity.type
_entity.pdbx_description
1 polymer ?
#
loop_
_entity_poly.entity_id
_entity_poly.type
_entity_poly.pdbx_seq_one_letter_code
_entity_poly.pdbx_strand_id
1 'polypeptide(L)'
;MPVPQVYRKRLLKQIDLAEQYQKVIHSGHCSDNSDCITHCTTFGLSDPKCPEHEAKCTQAHTSDCPDCINISRTLDEIGEMIKQISNEEFKRETKYDFDNASQHIIEWSRHNIRGARQNEAKNQIISQIGDDEAFCTFDWGQNILPQEFRGKQSTYFGKKGMSVLVGSFVWKNSSTITATTTSPSTPTFYTESYILAITNAAQTDLDSLSANEIIIKQFKENRMHIKNLHKHTDNAGNFSSRQHPKLKK
;
A
#
# COMPACT_ATOMS: atom_id res chain seq x y z
N MET A 1 -31.57 11.78 24.96
CA MET A 1 -32.57 12.35 24.03
C MET A 1 -32.40 11.71 22.66
N PRO A 2 -33.47 11.43 21.90
CA PRO A 2 -33.34 10.92 20.54
C PRO A 2 -32.70 11.98 19.63
N VAL A 3 -31.68 11.58 18.87
CA VAL A 3 -31.02 12.45 17.88
C VAL A 3 -32.02 12.80 16.78
N PRO A 4 -32.24 14.09 16.46
CA PRO A 4 -33.15 14.48 15.39
C PRO A 4 -32.80 13.77 14.07
N GLN A 5 -33.81 13.24 13.37
CA GLN A 5 -33.60 12.42 12.17
C GLN A 5 -32.79 13.15 11.08
N VAL A 6 -33.02 14.46 10.92
CA VAL A 6 -32.28 15.31 9.98
C VAL A 6 -30.79 15.36 10.33
N TYR A 7 -30.48 15.46 11.62
CA TYR A 7 -29.11 15.51 12.11
C TYR A 7 -28.39 14.17 11.90
N ARG A 8 -29.09 13.04 12.17
CA ARG A 8 -28.57 11.69 11.86
C ARG A 8 -28.27 11.51 10.38
N LYS A 9 -29.17 11.93 9.49
CA LYS A 9 -28.95 11.84 8.03
C LYS A 9 -27.74 12.66 7.58
N ARG A 10 -27.53 13.85 8.16
CA ARG A 10 -26.36 14.68 7.87
C ARG A 10 -25.05 13.99 8.26
N LEU A 11 -24.96 13.46 9.49
CA LEU A 11 -23.76 12.78 9.97
C LEU A 11 -23.42 11.53 9.14
N LEU A 12 -24.43 10.71 8.81
CA LEU A 12 -24.23 9.55 7.93
C LEU A 12 -23.66 9.97 6.57
N LYS A 13 -24.22 11.01 5.95
CA LYS A 13 -23.70 11.55 4.69
C LYS A 13 -22.27 12.06 4.82
N GLN A 14 -21.90 12.68 5.95
CA GLN A 14 -20.52 13.12 6.17
C GLN A 14 -19.55 11.94 6.31
N ILE A 15 -19.97 10.86 6.96
CA ILE A 15 -19.19 9.61 7.05
C ILE A 15 -19.02 8.98 5.67
N ASP A 16 -20.07 8.93 4.85
CA ASP A 16 -19.99 8.38 3.48
C ASP A 16 -19.01 9.20 2.62
N LEU A 17 -19.05 10.53 2.72
CA LEU A 17 -18.11 11.41 2.03
C LEU A 17 -16.67 11.24 2.53
N ALA A 18 -16.48 11.09 3.84
CA ALA A 18 -15.20 10.79 4.45
C ALA A 18 -14.61 9.48 3.92
N GLU A 19 -15.42 8.43 3.86
CA GLU A 19 -15.03 7.13 3.33
C GLU A 19 -14.60 7.23 1.86
N GLN A 20 -15.41 7.89 1.02
CA GLN A 20 -15.09 8.10 -0.39
C GLN A 20 -13.80 8.88 -0.58
N TYR A 21 -13.64 9.97 0.17
CA TYR A 21 -12.44 10.80 0.14
C TYR A 21 -11.19 10.00 0.52
N GLN A 22 -11.26 9.25 1.63
CA GLN A 22 -10.15 8.43 2.11
C GLN A 22 -9.78 7.28 1.16
N LYS A 23 -10.74 6.73 0.41
CA LYS A 23 -10.50 5.62 -0.52
C LYS A 23 -9.94 6.06 -1.87
N VAL A 24 -10.34 7.23 -2.36
CA VAL A 24 -10.13 7.59 -3.78
C VAL A 24 -9.25 8.82 -3.95
N ILE A 25 -9.29 9.78 -3.03
CA ILE A 25 -8.76 11.13 -3.26
C ILE A 25 -7.56 11.44 -2.36
N HIS A 26 -7.63 11.06 -1.08
CA HIS A 26 -6.65 11.48 -0.06
C HIS A 26 -5.19 11.19 -0.46
N SER A 27 -4.90 10.02 -1.00
CA SER A 27 -3.55 9.64 -1.44
C SER A 27 -3.00 10.56 -2.54
N GLY A 28 -3.86 11.06 -3.44
CA GLY A 28 -3.48 11.98 -4.50
C GLY A 28 -3.21 13.41 -4.02
N HIS A 29 -3.69 13.79 -2.83
CA HIS A 29 -3.33 15.07 -2.21
C HIS A 29 -2.00 15.00 -1.46
N CYS A 30 -1.53 13.80 -1.13
CA CYS A 30 -0.32 13.60 -0.34
C CYS A 30 0.93 13.82 -1.18
N SER A 31 1.87 14.63 -0.68
CA SER A 31 3.13 14.92 -1.36
C SER A 31 4.24 15.31 -0.38
N ASP A 32 5.48 15.21 -0.86
CA ASP A 32 6.65 15.67 -0.11
C ASP A 32 6.56 17.18 0.09
N ASN A 33 6.72 17.62 1.33
CA ASN A 33 6.67 19.04 1.70
C ASN A 33 5.38 19.74 1.22
N SER A 34 4.23 19.06 1.33
CA SER A 34 2.92 19.70 1.13
C SER A 34 2.72 20.84 2.13
N ASP A 35 2.05 21.92 1.72
CA ASP A 35 1.63 22.99 2.64
C ASP A 35 0.41 22.60 3.50
N CYS A 36 -0.17 21.42 3.28
CA CYS A 36 -1.20 20.87 4.15
C CYS A 36 -0.56 19.85 5.10
N ILE A 37 -0.67 20.07 6.41
CA ILE A 37 -0.04 19.20 7.41
C ILE A 37 -0.54 17.74 7.32
N THR A 38 -1.82 17.55 6.97
CA THR A 38 -2.43 16.23 6.85
C THR A 38 -2.03 15.49 5.55
N HIS A 39 -1.37 16.18 4.62
CA HIS A 39 -0.95 15.64 3.33
C HIS A 39 0.56 15.58 3.16
N CYS A 40 1.31 16.24 4.04
CA CYS A 40 2.77 16.30 3.96
C CYS A 40 3.39 14.95 4.36
N THR A 41 3.93 14.23 3.39
CA THR A 41 4.61 12.94 3.62
C THR A 41 5.91 13.13 4.41
N THR A 42 6.67 14.19 4.13
CA THR A 42 7.92 14.51 4.86
C THR A 42 7.66 14.69 6.34
N PHE A 43 6.61 15.44 6.69
CA PHE A 43 6.25 15.67 8.09
C PHE A 43 5.59 14.44 8.72
N GLY A 44 4.56 13.88 8.05
CA GLY A 44 3.73 12.82 8.60
C GLY A 44 4.43 11.46 8.76
N LEU A 45 5.55 11.24 8.07
CA LEU A 45 6.35 10.01 8.17
C LEU A 45 7.67 10.17 8.95
N SER A 46 7.99 11.40 9.39
CA SER A 46 9.20 11.65 10.17
C SER A 46 9.08 11.04 11.55
N ASP A 47 10.08 10.24 11.96
CA ASP A 47 10.18 9.72 13.32
C ASP A 47 11.32 10.42 14.08
N PRO A 48 11.03 11.38 14.97
CA PRO A 48 12.06 12.10 15.73
C PRO A 48 12.81 11.21 16.74
N LYS A 49 12.35 9.98 16.99
CA LYS A 49 13.03 9.03 17.88
C LYS A 49 14.00 8.14 17.12
N CYS A 50 13.94 8.11 15.79
CA CYS A 50 14.80 7.30 14.94
C CYS A 50 15.54 8.21 13.95
N PRO A 51 16.82 8.57 14.21
CA PRO A 51 17.58 9.47 13.34
C PRO A 51 17.65 9.02 11.87
N GLU A 52 17.58 7.70 11.61
CA GLU A 52 17.56 7.12 10.26
C GLU A 52 16.23 7.38 9.52
N HIS A 53 15.15 7.63 10.25
CA HIS A 53 13.81 7.90 9.73
C HIS A 53 13.33 9.33 10.03
N GLU A 54 14.19 10.16 10.59
CA GLU A 54 13.90 11.57 10.84
C GLU A 54 14.02 12.35 9.52
N ALA A 55 12.95 13.03 9.14
CA ALA A 55 12.95 13.97 8.03
C ALA A 55 12.61 15.38 8.54
N LYS A 56 13.39 16.38 8.09
CA LYS A 56 13.14 17.79 8.40
C LYS A 56 12.23 18.39 7.34
N CYS A 57 10.95 18.56 7.68
CA CYS A 57 10.03 19.34 6.86
C CYS A 57 10.29 20.85 7.09
N THR A 58 10.45 21.61 6.02
CA THR A 58 10.68 23.06 6.08
C THR A 58 9.41 23.88 5.81
N GLN A 59 8.27 23.23 5.61
CA GLN A 59 7.01 23.91 5.31
C GLN A 59 6.36 24.47 6.57
N ALA A 60 5.70 25.62 6.41
CA ALA A 60 4.93 26.24 7.48
C ALA A 60 3.59 25.52 7.75
N HIS A 61 3.12 24.74 6.78
CA HIS A 61 1.84 24.03 6.79
C HIS A 61 0.64 24.94 7.05
N THR A 62 0.48 25.98 6.23
CA THR A 62 -0.54 27.01 6.44
C THR A 62 -1.91 26.68 5.84
N SER A 63 -1.96 25.68 4.97
CA SER A 63 -3.20 25.27 4.32
C SER A 63 -3.87 24.13 5.07
N ASP A 64 -5.20 24.21 5.16
CA ASP A 64 -6.01 23.11 5.65
C ASP A 64 -6.80 22.46 4.53
N CYS A 65 -6.86 21.13 4.54
CA CYS A 65 -7.73 20.39 3.63
C CYS A 65 -9.17 20.37 4.16
N PRO A 66 -10.16 20.88 3.40
CA PRO A 66 -11.56 20.89 3.81
C PRO A 66 -12.10 19.49 4.13
N ASP A 67 -11.71 18.48 3.35
CA ASP A 67 -12.16 17.10 3.55
C ASP A 67 -11.56 16.47 4.80
N CYS A 68 -10.25 16.66 5.06
CA CYS A 68 -9.60 16.20 6.30
C CYS A 68 -10.18 16.90 7.54
N ILE A 69 -10.44 18.21 7.45
CA ILE A 69 -11.13 18.95 8.52
C ILE A 69 -12.53 18.37 8.73
N ASN A 70 -13.29 18.12 7.66
CA ASN A 70 -14.66 17.62 7.78
C ASN A 70 -14.68 16.26 8.48
N ILE A 71 -13.73 15.36 8.20
CA ILE A 71 -13.57 14.10 8.93
C ILE A 71 -13.38 14.36 10.43
N SER A 72 -12.41 15.20 10.78
CA SER A 72 -12.07 15.49 12.19
C SER A 72 -13.27 16.10 12.92
N ARG A 73 -13.92 17.09 12.31
CA ARG A 73 -15.13 17.73 12.86
C ARG A 73 -16.29 16.76 13.02
N THR A 74 -16.53 15.87 12.06
CA THR A 74 -17.59 14.86 12.17
C THR A 74 -17.31 13.90 13.32
N LEU A 75 -16.05 13.47 13.53
CA LEU A 75 -15.68 12.65 14.68
C LEU A 75 -15.88 13.41 16.00
N ASP A 76 -15.42 14.66 16.08
CA ASP A 76 -15.60 15.49 17.28
C ASP A 76 -17.10 15.67 17.62
N GLU A 77 -17.94 15.97 16.62
CA GLU A 77 -19.39 16.10 16.80
C GLU A 77 -20.01 14.82 17.35
N ILE A 78 -19.64 13.64 16.81
CA ILE A 78 -20.14 12.35 17.32
C ILE A 78 -19.64 12.11 18.74
N GLY A 79 -18.37 12.40 19.02
CA GLY A 79 -17.77 12.27 20.35
C GLY A 79 -18.50 13.12 21.40
N GLU A 80 -18.84 14.36 21.08
CA GLU A 80 -19.62 15.24 21.96
C GLU A 80 -21.03 14.70 22.23
N MET A 81 -21.68 14.11 21.23
CA MET A 81 -22.99 13.49 21.43
C MET A 81 -22.94 12.27 22.35
N ILE A 82 -21.89 11.46 22.25
CA ILE A 82 -21.69 10.30 23.12
C ILE A 82 -21.55 10.75 24.58
N LYS A 83 -20.92 11.90 24.85
CA LYS A 83 -20.80 12.45 26.21
C LYS A 83 -22.16 12.76 26.84
N GLN A 84 -23.16 13.11 26.03
CA GLN A 84 -24.52 13.46 26.47
C GLN A 84 -25.43 12.24 26.75
N ILE A 85 -24.96 11.02 26.51
CA ILE A 85 -25.70 9.80 26.83
C ILE A 85 -25.87 9.70 28.35
N SER A 86 -27.11 9.53 28.81
CA SER A 86 -27.42 9.51 30.26
C SER A 86 -27.18 8.15 30.93
N ASN A 87 -27.29 7.05 30.16
CA ASN A 87 -27.02 5.71 30.67
C ASN A 87 -25.50 5.46 30.62
N GLU A 88 -24.86 5.36 31.79
CA GLU A 88 -23.41 5.24 31.89
C GLU A 88 -22.84 3.93 31.32
N GLU A 89 -23.58 2.81 31.42
CA GLU A 89 -23.14 1.54 30.83
C GLU A 89 -23.15 1.60 29.30
N PHE A 90 -24.26 2.06 28.72
CA PHE A 90 -24.42 2.24 27.28
C PHE A 90 -23.45 3.29 26.72
N LYS A 91 -23.21 4.37 27.47
CA LYS A 91 -22.23 5.40 27.14
C LYS A 91 -20.83 4.83 27.08
N ARG A 92 -20.43 4.00 28.07
CA ARG A 92 -19.10 3.37 28.11
C ARG A 92 -18.87 2.47 26.90
N GLU A 93 -19.83 1.61 26.58
CA GLU A 93 -19.76 0.71 25.42
C GLU A 93 -19.69 1.49 24.10
N THR A 94 -20.62 2.44 23.90
CA THR A 94 -20.65 3.28 22.69
C THR A 94 -19.36 4.09 22.54
N LYS A 95 -18.81 4.60 23.64
CA LYS A 95 -17.55 5.34 23.62
C LYS A 95 -16.38 4.44 23.23
N TYR A 96 -16.32 3.22 23.75
CA TYR A 96 -15.26 2.27 23.40
C TYR A 96 -15.27 1.96 21.89
N ASP A 97 -16.43 1.65 21.34
CA ASP A 97 -16.57 1.36 19.90
C ASP A 97 -16.22 2.59 19.04
N PHE A 98 -16.66 3.77 19.45
CA PHE A 98 -16.35 5.03 18.77
C PHE A 98 -14.85 5.35 18.79
N ASP A 99 -14.20 5.22 19.95
CA ASP A 99 -12.77 5.51 20.08
C ASP A 99 -11.95 4.54 19.21
N ASN A 100 -12.32 3.25 19.20
CA ASN A 100 -11.67 2.25 18.35
C ASN A 100 -11.87 2.53 16.85
N ALA A 101 -13.11 2.80 16.42
CA ALA A 101 -13.42 3.14 15.03
C ALA A 101 -12.71 4.43 14.56
N SER A 102 -12.69 5.45 15.42
CA SER A 102 -12.02 6.72 15.14
C SER A 102 -10.51 6.52 14.97
N GLN A 103 -9.89 5.71 15.83
CA GLN A 103 -8.47 5.38 15.68
C GLN A 103 -8.21 4.68 14.34
N HIS A 104 -9.06 3.73 13.92
CA HIS A 104 -8.91 3.07 12.62
C HIS A 104 -9.00 4.03 11.44
N ILE A 105 -9.89 5.02 11.49
CA ILE A 105 -10.00 6.07 10.46
C ILE A 105 -8.71 6.90 10.38
N ILE A 106 -8.12 7.25 11.53
CA ILE A 106 -6.85 7.99 11.57
C ILE A 106 -5.70 7.11 11.07
N GLU A 107 -5.64 5.85 11.46
CA GLU A 107 -4.63 4.90 10.95
C GLU A 107 -4.75 4.71 9.43
N TRP A 108 -5.96 4.75 8.88
CA TRP A 108 -6.17 4.72 7.44
C TRP A 108 -5.59 5.96 6.74
N SER A 109 -5.79 7.17 7.29
CA SER A 109 -5.13 8.37 6.77
C SER A 109 -3.60 8.23 6.79
N ARG A 110 -3.02 7.69 7.87
CA ARG A 110 -1.57 7.41 7.95
C ARG A 110 -1.13 6.38 6.91
N HIS A 111 -1.93 5.34 6.70
CA HIS A 111 -1.68 4.33 5.66
C HIS A 111 -1.65 4.97 4.27
N ASN A 112 -2.58 5.88 3.96
CA ASN A 112 -2.59 6.60 2.70
C ASN A 112 -1.33 7.45 2.49
N ILE A 113 -0.85 8.16 3.53
CA ILE A 113 0.41 8.94 3.45
C ILE A 113 1.59 8.01 3.13
N ARG A 114 1.68 6.86 3.82
CA ARG A 114 2.70 5.84 3.53
C ARG A 114 2.61 5.34 2.09
N GLY A 115 1.39 5.01 1.64
CA GLY A 115 1.14 4.54 0.28
C GLY A 115 1.53 5.57 -0.78
N ALA A 116 1.20 6.84 -0.57
CA ALA A 116 1.59 7.93 -1.47
C ALA A 116 3.11 8.06 -1.57
N ARG A 117 3.82 8.06 -0.43
CA ARG A 117 5.29 8.12 -0.42
C ARG A 117 5.93 6.90 -1.10
N GLN A 118 5.40 5.70 -0.87
CA GLN A 118 5.89 4.48 -1.51
C GLN A 118 5.67 4.50 -3.02
N ASN A 119 4.52 4.99 -3.48
CA ASN A 119 4.22 5.13 -4.89
C ASN A 119 5.15 6.16 -5.56
N GLU A 120 5.42 7.28 -4.89
CA GLU A 120 6.37 8.28 -5.38
C GLU A 120 7.80 7.71 -5.48
N ALA A 121 8.27 7.01 -4.44
CA ALA A 121 9.57 6.34 -4.48
C ALA A 121 9.66 5.31 -5.62
N LYS A 122 8.58 4.55 -5.86
CA LYS A 122 8.49 3.63 -7.01
C LYS A 122 8.61 4.39 -8.33
N ASN A 123 7.88 5.49 -8.51
CA ASN A 123 7.94 6.29 -9.73
C ASN A 123 9.35 6.87 -9.97
N GLN A 124 10.01 7.34 -8.90
CA GLN A 124 11.38 7.84 -8.97
C GLN A 124 12.34 6.75 -9.46
N ILE A 125 12.28 5.54 -8.88
CA ILE A 125 13.09 4.39 -9.31
C ILE A 125 12.84 4.06 -10.79
N ILE A 126 11.57 3.96 -11.20
CA ILE A 126 11.22 3.62 -12.58
C ILE A 126 11.70 4.70 -13.56
N SER A 127 11.64 5.99 -13.20
CA SER A 127 12.11 7.07 -14.06
C SER A 127 13.64 7.03 -14.27
N GLN A 128 14.38 6.64 -13.23
CA GLN A 128 15.84 6.66 -13.19
C GLN A 128 16.49 5.32 -13.58
N ILE A 129 15.69 4.29 -13.86
CA ILE A 129 16.18 2.94 -14.15
C ILE A 129 17.18 2.93 -15.32
N GLY A 130 18.30 2.23 -15.17
CA GLY A 130 19.30 2.07 -16.23
C GLY A 130 18.88 1.10 -17.34
N ASP A 131 19.68 1.02 -18.41
CA ASP A 131 19.48 0.06 -19.51
C ASP A 131 19.76 -1.40 -19.09
N ASP A 132 20.59 -1.61 -18.05
CA ASP A 132 20.91 -2.92 -17.48
C ASP A 132 20.17 -3.18 -16.16
N GLU A 133 19.09 -2.46 -15.89
CA GLU A 133 18.32 -2.54 -14.66
C GLU A 133 16.84 -2.85 -14.94
N ALA A 134 16.20 -3.59 -14.04
CA ALA A 134 14.75 -3.81 -14.06
C ALA A 134 14.11 -3.60 -12.69
N PHE A 135 12.89 -3.09 -12.67
CA PHE A 135 12.05 -2.97 -11.49
C PHE A 135 11.15 -4.19 -11.41
N CYS A 136 11.02 -4.79 -10.24
CA CYS A 136 10.21 -6.00 -10.06
C CYS A 136 9.33 -5.95 -8.82
N THR A 137 8.12 -6.50 -8.96
CA THR A 137 7.18 -6.71 -7.86
C THR A 137 6.80 -8.18 -7.78
N PHE A 138 6.65 -8.68 -6.56
CA PHE A 138 6.19 -10.04 -6.30
C PHE A 138 4.95 -9.99 -5.43
N ASP A 139 3.95 -10.79 -5.79
CA ASP A 139 2.72 -10.90 -5.03
C ASP A 139 2.16 -12.32 -5.07
N TRP A 140 1.57 -12.73 -3.96
CA TRP A 140 0.86 -14.01 -3.87
C TRP A 140 -0.55 -13.83 -4.43
N GLY A 141 -0.82 -14.52 -5.53
CA GLY A 141 -2.15 -14.59 -6.12
C GLY A 141 -3.09 -15.53 -5.36
N GLN A 142 -4.34 -15.57 -5.83
CA GLN A 142 -5.30 -16.58 -5.37
C GLN A 142 -4.81 -17.99 -5.74
N ASN A 143 -5.09 -18.96 -4.86
CA ASN A 143 -4.74 -20.35 -5.12
C ASN A 143 -5.48 -20.88 -6.35
N ILE A 144 -4.76 -21.58 -7.24
CA ILE A 144 -5.37 -22.35 -8.32
C ILE A 144 -6.01 -23.58 -7.69
N LEU A 145 -7.32 -23.68 -7.81
CA LEU A 145 -8.05 -24.87 -7.40
C LEU A 145 -8.03 -25.88 -8.55
N PRO A 146 -7.55 -27.12 -8.33
CA PRO A 146 -7.69 -28.16 -9.33
C PRO A 146 -9.19 -28.40 -9.60
N GLN A 147 -9.57 -28.43 -10.88
CA GLN A 147 -10.94 -28.75 -11.27
C GLN A 147 -11.16 -30.26 -11.11
N GLU A 148 -11.50 -30.68 -9.89
CA GLU A 148 -11.90 -32.07 -9.62
C GLU A 148 -13.40 -32.24 -9.86
N PHE A 149 -13.80 -33.29 -10.59
CA PHE A 149 -15.20 -33.65 -10.84
C PHE A 149 -15.98 -33.90 -9.52
N ARG A 150 -15.28 -34.33 -8.45
CA ARG A 150 -15.77 -34.42 -7.07
C ARG A 150 -14.63 -34.20 -6.07
N GLY A 151 -14.62 -33.08 -5.38
CA GLY A 151 -13.72 -32.82 -4.25
C GLY A 151 -14.36 -33.20 -2.91
N LYS A 152 -13.57 -33.70 -1.96
CA LYS A 152 -14.02 -33.81 -0.56
C LYS A 152 -14.26 -32.41 0.01
N GLN A 153 -15.31 -32.21 0.82
CA GLN A 153 -15.61 -30.92 1.47
C GLN A 153 -14.40 -30.37 2.26
N SER A 154 -13.59 -31.28 2.84
CA SER A 154 -12.33 -30.97 3.54
C SER A 154 -11.22 -30.40 2.65
N THR A 155 -11.31 -30.59 1.32
CA THR A 155 -10.36 -30.06 0.33
C THR A 155 -10.81 -28.67 -0.13
N TYR A 156 -12.12 -28.44 -0.20
CA TYR A 156 -12.72 -27.16 -0.61
C TYR A 156 -12.55 -26.06 0.45
N PHE A 157 -12.77 -26.35 1.73
CA PHE A 157 -12.76 -25.33 2.80
C PHE A 157 -11.36 -24.93 3.32
N GLY A 158 -10.29 -25.56 2.84
CA GLY A 158 -8.95 -25.45 3.45
C GLY A 158 -7.90 -24.65 2.67
N LYS A 159 -8.28 -23.90 1.62
CA LYS A 159 -7.32 -23.32 0.66
C LYS A 159 -6.36 -24.36 0.05
N LYS A 160 -6.77 -25.63 -0.08
CA LYS A 160 -5.92 -26.73 -0.61
C LYS A 160 -5.80 -26.71 -2.14
N GLY A 161 -5.48 -25.55 -2.70
CA GLY A 161 -5.08 -25.37 -4.10
C GLY A 161 -3.57 -25.18 -4.21
N MET A 162 -3.08 -25.06 -5.44
CA MET A 162 -1.70 -24.65 -5.68
C MET A 162 -1.58 -23.15 -5.41
N SER A 163 -0.64 -22.75 -4.56
CA SER A 163 -0.38 -21.33 -4.34
C SER A 163 0.40 -20.75 -5.49
N VAL A 164 0.02 -19.53 -5.89
CA VAL A 164 0.57 -18.87 -7.07
C VAL A 164 1.35 -17.65 -6.63
N LEU A 165 2.63 -17.60 -6.98
CA LEU A 165 3.41 -16.38 -6.91
C LEU A 165 3.51 -15.76 -8.30
N VAL A 166 3.21 -14.48 -8.41
CA VAL A 166 3.39 -13.69 -9.62
C VAL A 166 4.57 -12.75 -9.43
N GLY A 167 5.56 -12.83 -10.30
CA GLY A 167 6.67 -11.88 -10.38
C GLY A 167 6.54 -11.05 -11.65
N SER A 168 6.37 -9.75 -11.52
CA SER A 168 6.23 -8.82 -12.65
C SER A 168 7.46 -7.93 -12.74
N PHE A 169 8.00 -7.78 -13.94
CA PHE A 169 9.23 -7.05 -14.25
C PHE A 169 8.92 -5.92 -15.23
N VAL A 170 9.60 -4.80 -15.05
CA VAL A 170 9.53 -3.62 -15.93
C VAL A 170 10.94 -3.10 -16.18
N TRP A 171 11.31 -2.85 -17.43
CA TRP A 171 12.63 -2.30 -17.78
C TRP A 171 12.53 -1.40 -19.02
N LYS A 172 13.54 -0.56 -19.25
CA LYS A 172 13.58 0.33 -20.42
C LYS A 172 13.84 -0.45 -21.70
N ASN A 173 13.16 -0.06 -22.76
CA ASN A 173 13.47 -0.51 -24.10
C ASN A 173 14.66 0.29 -24.63
N SER A 174 15.84 -0.33 -24.63
CA SER A 174 17.03 0.19 -25.28
C SER A 174 16.92 0.00 -26.80
N SER A 175 15.97 0.67 -27.45
CA SER A 175 16.02 0.83 -28.91
C SER A 175 17.20 1.74 -29.21
N THR A 176 18.20 1.21 -29.92
CA THR A 176 19.36 1.97 -30.42
C THR A 176 18.89 3.33 -30.94
N ILE A 177 19.34 4.40 -30.28
CA ILE A 177 19.12 5.78 -30.69
C ILE A 177 19.79 5.95 -32.06
N THR A 178 19.07 5.66 -33.15
CA THR A 178 19.42 6.20 -34.45
C THR A 178 19.08 7.68 -34.37
N ALA A 179 20.09 8.46 -34.00
CA ALA A 179 20.03 9.90 -33.78
C ALA A 179 19.55 10.62 -35.04
N THR A 180 18.25 10.90 -35.12
CA THR A 180 17.68 11.99 -35.92
C THR A 180 16.22 12.18 -35.52
N THR A 181 15.96 12.94 -34.46
CA THR A 181 14.80 13.85 -34.35
C THR A 181 14.84 14.60 -33.02
N THR A 182 14.71 15.92 -33.12
CA THR A 182 14.84 16.95 -32.07
C THR A 182 13.58 17.05 -31.19
N SER A 183 13.13 15.94 -30.61
CA SER A 183 12.09 15.95 -29.57
C SER A 183 12.39 14.90 -28.51
N PRO A 184 12.23 15.21 -27.21
CA PRO A 184 12.38 14.22 -26.15
C PRO A 184 11.32 13.14 -26.35
N SER A 185 11.73 11.97 -26.85
CA SER A 185 10.84 10.82 -26.94
C SER A 185 10.62 10.26 -25.53
N THR A 186 9.36 10.05 -25.17
CA THR A 186 8.99 9.39 -23.91
C THR A 186 9.66 8.01 -23.88
N PRO A 187 10.36 7.64 -22.78
CA PRO A 187 10.97 6.32 -22.68
C PRO A 187 9.90 5.24 -22.81
N THR A 188 10.17 4.24 -23.66
CA THR A 188 9.30 3.08 -23.79
C THR A 188 9.78 1.99 -22.84
N PHE A 189 8.84 1.30 -22.21
CA PHE A 189 9.14 0.24 -21.23
C PHE A 189 8.61 -1.09 -21.73
N TYR A 190 9.37 -2.15 -21.44
CA TYR A 190 8.91 -3.53 -21.57
C TYR A 190 8.42 -4.04 -20.23
N THR A 191 7.44 -4.94 -20.30
CA THR A 191 6.91 -5.64 -19.14
C THR A 191 6.88 -7.13 -19.38
N GLU A 192 7.17 -7.91 -18.34
CA GLU A 192 7.11 -9.36 -18.40
C GLU A 192 6.74 -9.91 -17.04
N SER A 193 5.83 -10.88 -17.02
CA SER A 193 5.35 -11.51 -15.79
C SER A 193 5.59 -13.01 -15.83
N TYR A 194 6.04 -13.52 -14.70
CA TYR A 194 6.28 -14.93 -14.43
C TYR A 194 5.28 -15.40 -13.39
N ILE A 195 4.74 -16.59 -13.61
CA ILE A 195 3.78 -17.21 -12.70
C ILE A 195 4.39 -18.53 -12.25
N LEU A 196 4.62 -18.65 -10.95
CA LEU A 196 5.09 -19.89 -10.33
C LEU A 196 3.97 -20.46 -9.47
N ALA A 197 3.50 -21.66 -9.83
CA ALA A 197 2.50 -22.38 -9.07
C ALA A 197 3.17 -23.50 -8.25
N ILE A 198 3.00 -23.45 -6.94
CA ILE A 198 3.66 -24.34 -5.98
C ILE A 198 2.59 -25.15 -5.25
N THR A 199 2.78 -26.47 -5.22
CA THR A 199 1.94 -27.36 -4.42
C THR A 199 2.31 -27.24 -2.94
N ASN A 200 1.32 -27.14 -2.06
CA ASN A 200 1.50 -27.14 -0.60
C ASN A 200 2.39 -26.00 -0.05
N ALA A 201 2.45 -24.83 -0.70
CA ALA A 201 3.13 -23.68 -0.10
C ALA A 201 2.31 -23.12 1.06
N ALA A 202 2.96 -22.84 2.19
CA ALA A 202 2.34 -22.18 3.33
C ALA A 202 2.39 -20.64 3.20
N GLN A 203 2.97 -20.14 2.10
CA GLN A 203 3.21 -18.70 1.84
C GLN A 203 4.03 -18.05 2.95
N THR A 204 5.00 -18.79 3.47
CA THR A 204 5.98 -18.32 4.46
C THR A 204 7.08 -17.50 3.81
N ASP A 205 7.93 -16.85 4.61
CA ASP A 205 9.13 -16.15 4.13
C ASP A 205 10.02 -17.07 3.28
N LEU A 206 10.17 -18.34 3.68
CA LEU A 206 10.99 -19.31 2.95
C LEU A 206 10.38 -19.68 1.60
N ASP A 207 9.05 -19.87 1.56
CA ASP A 207 8.32 -20.12 0.31
C ASP A 207 8.51 -18.92 -0.64
N SER A 208 8.32 -17.70 -0.13
CA SER A 208 8.51 -16.46 -0.89
C SER A 208 9.94 -16.33 -1.41
N LEU A 209 10.96 -16.56 -0.57
CA LEU A 209 12.37 -16.46 -0.99
C LEU A 209 12.72 -17.47 -2.08
N SER A 210 12.34 -18.74 -1.90
CA SER A 210 12.61 -19.81 -2.87
C SER A 210 11.89 -19.54 -4.21
N ALA A 211 10.63 -19.12 -4.14
CA ALA A 211 9.83 -18.80 -5.31
C ALA A 211 10.37 -17.56 -6.06
N ASN A 212 10.78 -16.53 -5.33
CA ASN A 212 11.43 -15.34 -5.90
C ASN A 212 12.73 -15.72 -6.61
N GLU A 213 13.56 -16.58 -6.01
CA GLU A 213 14.83 -17.02 -6.61
C GLU A 213 14.62 -17.74 -7.95
N ILE A 214 13.66 -18.67 -8.00
CA ILE A 214 13.31 -19.39 -9.23
C ILE A 214 12.90 -18.41 -10.34
N ILE A 215 11.99 -17.49 -10.03
CA ILE A 215 11.51 -16.50 -11.00
C ILE A 215 12.64 -15.56 -11.45
N ILE A 216 13.44 -15.04 -10.50
CA ILE A 216 14.55 -14.12 -10.81
C ILE A 216 15.60 -14.80 -11.67
N LYS A 217 15.93 -16.06 -11.38
CA LYS A 217 16.88 -16.83 -12.18
C LYS A 217 16.37 -16.99 -13.61
N GLN A 218 15.11 -17.41 -13.79
CA GLN A 218 14.51 -17.55 -15.11
C GLN A 218 14.46 -16.22 -15.88
N PHE A 219 14.12 -15.12 -15.20
CA PHE A 219 14.11 -13.79 -15.81
C PHE A 219 15.50 -13.38 -16.29
N LYS A 220 16.54 -13.57 -15.47
CA LYS A 220 17.92 -13.24 -15.83
C LYS A 220 18.47 -14.12 -16.96
N GLU A 221 18.08 -15.38 -17.02
CA GLU A 221 18.39 -16.26 -18.16
C GLU A 221 17.75 -15.73 -19.46
N ASN A 222 16.50 -15.29 -19.39
CA ASN A 222 15.77 -14.73 -20.54
C ASN A 222 16.23 -13.30 -20.92
N ARG A 223 16.80 -12.55 -19.97
CA ARG A 223 17.20 -11.15 -20.09
C ARG A 223 18.61 -10.93 -19.55
N MET A 224 19.60 -11.58 -20.17
CA MET A 224 21.00 -11.54 -19.73
C MET A 224 21.63 -10.12 -19.67
N HIS A 225 21.05 -9.15 -20.38
CA HIS A 225 21.52 -7.75 -20.34
C HIS A 225 21.15 -7.05 -19.03
N ILE A 226 20.12 -7.52 -18.31
CA ILE A 226 19.70 -6.96 -17.03
C ILE A 226 20.54 -7.55 -15.90
N LYS A 227 21.34 -6.70 -15.25
CA LYS A 227 22.25 -7.07 -14.16
C LYS A 227 21.64 -6.79 -12.79
N ASN A 228 21.00 -5.63 -12.64
CA ASN A 228 20.47 -5.14 -11.36
C ASN A 228 18.94 -5.20 -11.32
N LEU A 229 18.40 -5.53 -10.15
CA LEU A 229 16.97 -5.60 -9.90
C LEU A 229 16.58 -4.71 -8.73
N HIS A 230 15.66 -3.79 -8.97
CA HIS A 230 15.01 -2.98 -7.93
C HIS A 230 13.73 -3.71 -7.51
N LYS A 231 13.75 -4.33 -6.32
CA LYS A 231 12.61 -5.11 -5.81
C LYS A 231 11.69 -4.23 -4.97
N HIS A 232 10.39 -4.34 -5.21
CA HIS A 232 9.35 -3.77 -4.37
C HIS A 232 8.36 -4.87 -3.94
N THR A 233 7.92 -4.77 -2.69
CA THR A 233 6.93 -5.66 -2.08
C THR A 233 5.91 -4.81 -1.34
N ASP A 234 4.70 -5.30 -1.20
CA ASP A 234 3.60 -4.65 -0.45
C ASP A 234 3.79 -4.67 1.08
N ASN A 235 4.94 -5.17 1.57
CA ASN A 235 5.26 -5.41 2.96
C ASN A 235 4.30 -6.39 3.67
N ALA A 236 3.63 -7.29 2.93
CA ALA A 236 2.99 -8.42 3.54
C ALA A 236 4.01 -9.21 4.39
N GLY A 237 3.54 -9.80 5.50
CA GLY A 237 4.42 -10.40 6.50
C GLY A 237 5.40 -11.43 5.92
N ASN A 238 4.98 -12.13 4.87
CA ASN A 238 5.73 -13.15 4.14
C ASN A 238 6.75 -12.61 3.11
N PHE A 239 6.81 -11.28 2.94
CA PHE A 239 7.82 -10.57 2.17
C PHE A 239 8.67 -9.66 3.05
N SER A 240 8.52 -9.74 4.38
CA SER A 240 9.20 -8.83 5.29
C SER A 240 10.71 -9.04 5.30
N SER A 241 11.47 -7.94 5.19
CA SER A 241 12.95 -7.91 5.20
C SER A 241 13.58 -8.29 6.55
N ARG A 242 12.77 -8.68 7.56
CA ARG A 242 13.23 -8.97 8.92
C ARG A 242 14.11 -10.22 9.01
N GLN A 243 14.16 -11.03 7.96
CA GLN A 243 14.99 -12.22 7.88
C GLN A 243 15.78 -12.25 6.57
N HIS A 244 16.62 -11.26 6.30
CA HIS A 244 17.81 -11.58 5.51
C HIS A 244 18.69 -12.46 6.40
N PRO A 245 18.90 -13.76 6.09
CA PRO A 245 19.95 -14.50 6.76
C PRO A 245 21.23 -13.74 6.45
N LYS A 246 21.93 -13.26 7.49
CA LYS A 246 23.30 -12.78 7.32
C LYS A 246 24.09 -13.93 6.73
N LEU A 247 24.33 -13.91 5.41
CA LEU A 247 25.27 -14.81 4.76
C LEU A 247 26.60 -14.58 5.49
N LYS A 248 27.02 -15.54 6.31
CA LYS A 248 28.38 -15.59 6.82
C LYS A 248 29.26 -15.74 5.58
N LYS A 249 30.11 -14.73 5.36
CA LYS A 249 31.23 -14.81 4.42
C LYS A 249 32.10 -16.02 4.73
#